data_AF-W4ECB1-F1
#
_entry.id   AF-W4ECB1-F1
#
_cell.length_a   1.000
_cell.length_b   1.000
_cell.length_c   1.000
_cell.angle_alpha   90.00
_cell.angle_beta   90.00
_cell.angle_gamma   90.00
#
_symmetry.space_group_name_H-M   'P 1'
#
loop_
_entity.id
_entity.type
_entity.pdbx_description
1 polymer ?
#
loop_
_entity_poly.entity_id
_entity_poly.type
_entity_poly.pdbx_seq_one_letter_code
_entity_poly.pdbx_strand_id
1 'polypeptide(L)'
;MTKEIADQAVRQNRGQESGEAGAGQAERVEQAARPEFDQGSEQLEQVGGPEFAEAAERLEHAAGSEIEQMAGQVRQPIEPGLPGFDQATEQPEQASFPEFKPAAEQVKQAVEPGLPAPESAGETPAPPLRRGYTTGACAAAAAAGAATLLITGESLPAVEIDLPAGFRHTFELTGWQCAGSHTASCATVKDAGDDPDATHLAWIEASVSWRDQPGVEIDGGRGVGRVTKPGLPMGVGEAAINPVPRRMIQEAVSAVLEEHGAVRGLRVVISVPEGESIAMKTLNPRLGILGGISILGTRGVVTPFSTEAYKASVVQAISVAAAAGNRQVVLTTGGSSEKYAIAMFAELPEEAFIQMGEYVGFSLEHAKAYGIRKVTFVGMAGKFSKVAQGAMLIHSKNAPVDFGFLATVAAGAGASPEQVQEIAAANTASQVVDMMTEAGNYTFFEQLCRHACEQSLAHMNGGMIVEMVLITMKGRVLGRAEIHG
;
A
#
# COMPACT_ATOMS: atom_id res chain seq x y z
N MET A 1 11.89 -14.41 -51.40
CA MET A 1 12.26 -15.71 -50.84
C MET A 1 12.67 -15.47 -49.38
N THR A 2 11.84 -15.02 -48.45
CA THR A 2 10.50 -15.44 -48.00
C THR A 2 10.32 -16.93 -47.78
N LYS A 3 10.05 -17.28 -46.51
CA LYS A 3 9.17 -18.35 -46.04
C LYS A 3 9.42 -19.73 -46.66
N GLU A 4 10.44 -20.46 -46.19
CA GLU A 4 10.47 -21.93 -46.42
C GLU A 4 11.34 -22.78 -45.49
N ILE A 5 11.88 -22.24 -44.38
CA ILE A 5 12.75 -23.05 -43.48
C ILE A 5 12.21 -23.16 -42.04
N ALA A 6 11.18 -22.39 -41.66
CA ALA A 6 10.58 -22.47 -40.31
C ALA A 6 9.39 -23.44 -40.19
N ASP A 7 8.86 -23.98 -41.30
CA ASP A 7 7.68 -24.87 -41.31
C ASP A 7 8.02 -26.38 -41.26
N GLN A 8 9.29 -26.75 -41.11
CA GLN A 8 9.72 -28.16 -41.08
C GLN A 8 9.94 -28.75 -39.68
N ALA A 9 9.85 -27.97 -38.60
CA ALA A 9 10.05 -28.47 -37.23
C ALA A 9 8.74 -28.79 -36.45
N VAL A 10 7.57 -28.48 -37.01
CA VAL A 10 6.25 -28.71 -36.35
C VAL A 10 5.46 -29.87 -36.99
N ARG A 11 6.06 -30.61 -37.93
CA ARG A 11 5.45 -31.77 -38.61
C ARG A 11 6.06 -33.13 -38.29
N GLN A 12 6.86 -33.24 -37.22
CA GLN A 12 7.38 -34.52 -36.73
C GLN A 12 7.07 -34.71 -35.24
N ASN A 13 5.79 -34.87 -34.89
CA ASN A 13 5.36 -35.66 -33.72
C ASN A 13 3.83 -35.83 -33.63
N ARG A 14 3.20 -36.16 -34.77
CA ARG A 14 1.83 -36.69 -34.77
C ARG A 14 1.77 -37.92 -35.66
N GLY A 15 1.61 -39.07 -35.00
CA GLY A 15 1.18 -40.32 -35.62
C GLY A 15 2.19 -41.45 -35.44
N GLN A 16 2.06 -42.20 -34.35
CA GLN A 16 1.58 -43.59 -34.40
C GLN A 16 1.89 -44.28 -33.08
N GLU A 17 0.88 -44.40 -32.22
CA GLU A 17 0.62 -45.63 -31.47
C GLU A 17 -0.87 -45.65 -31.17
N SER A 18 -1.57 -46.61 -31.77
CA SER A 18 -2.99 -46.87 -31.62
C SER A 18 -3.15 -48.34 -31.28
N GLY A 19 -3.88 -48.64 -30.21
CA GLY A 19 -4.44 -49.96 -29.97
C GLY A 19 -4.39 -50.36 -28.50
N GLU A 20 -5.44 -50.09 -27.73
CA GLU A 20 -6.47 -51.10 -27.40
C GLU A 20 -7.51 -50.49 -26.46
N ALA A 21 -8.77 -50.85 -26.72
CA ALA A 21 -9.95 -50.36 -26.04
C ALA A 21 -10.15 -51.07 -24.69
N GLY A 22 -10.58 -50.33 -23.67
CA GLY A 22 -11.01 -50.89 -22.39
C GLY A 22 -11.85 -49.90 -21.61
N ALA A 23 -13.12 -50.21 -21.46
CA ALA A 23 -14.13 -49.43 -20.75
C ALA A 23 -13.78 -49.18 -19.28
N GLY A 24 -14.29 -48.07 -18.73
CA GLY A 24 -14.49 -47.90 -17.29
C GLY A 24 -13.54 -46.95 -16.58
N GLN A 25 -13.66 -45.64 -16.81
CA GLN A 25 -13.24 -44.61 -15.85
C GLN A 25 -14.24 -43.45 -15.84
N ALA A 26 -15.44 -43.76 -15.34
CA ALA A 26 -16.39 -42.81 -14.80
C ALA A 26 -16.74 -43.26 -13.38
N GLU A 27 -15.72 -43.41 -12.55
CA GLU A 27 -15.77 -43.69 -11.10
C GLU A 27 -14.32 -43.61 -10.60
N ARG A 28 -13.82 -42.39 -10.34
CA ARG A 28 -12.63 -42.04 -9.52
C ARG A 28 -12.28 -40.56 -9.70
N VAL A 29 -13.25 -39.68 -9.39
CA VAL A 29 -12.97 -38.29 -9.01
C VAL A 29 -13.91 -37.95 -7.86
N GLU A 30 -13.80 -38.72 -6.78
CA GLU A 30 -14.41 -38.37 -5.49
C GLU A 30 -13.70 -39.17 -4.40
N GLN A 31 -12.41 -38.88 -4.17
CA GLN A 31 -11.65 -39.21 -2.95
C GLN A 31 -10.19 -38.80 -3.15
N ALA A 32 -9.83 -37.59 -2.72
CA ALA A 32 -8.48 -37.21 -2.26
C ALA A 32 -8.52 -35.76 -1.73
N ALA A 33 -9.26 -35.55 -0.64
CA ALA A 33 -9.15 -34.34 0.16
C ALA A 33 -9.01 -34.75 1.64
N ARG A 34 -7.75 -34.79 2.11
CA ARG A 34 -7.28 -34.83 3.51
C ARG A 34 -7.58 -36.13 4.29
N PRO A 35 -6.74 -36.60 5.24
CA PRO A 35 -5.72 -35.85 5.99
C PRO A 35 -4.32 -36.51 6.09
N GLU A 36 -3.26 -35.71 6.13
CA GLU A 36 -1.95 -36.09 6.71
C GLU A 36 -1.60 -35.03 7.77
N PHE A 37 -2.17 -35.22 8.96
CA PHE A 37 -1.78 -34.60 10.22
C PHE A 37 -1.61 -35.75 11.21
N ASP A 38 -0.70 -36.67 10.92
CA ASP A 38 -0.33 -37.73 11.87
C ASP A 38 1.02 -38.38 11.51
N GLN A 39 2.08 -37.58 11.42
CA GLN A 39 3.47 -38.07 11.49
C GLN A 39 4.34 -36.98 12.13
N GLY A 40 4.33 -36.94 13.47
CA GLY A 40 5.17 -36.05 14.26
C GLY A 40 5.31 -36.43 15.74
N SER A 41 4.62 -37.48 16.19
CA SER A 41 4.59 -37.93 17.58
C SER A 41 5.55 -39.09 17.89
N GLU A 42 6.25 -39.68 16.92
CA GLU A 42 7.14 -40.83 17.17
C GLU A 42 8.63 -40.50 17.39
N GLN A 43 9.00 -39.26 17.69
CA GLN A 43 10.41 -38.92 18.01
C GLN A 43 10.64 -38.14 19.31
N LEU A 44 9.68 -38.12 20.24
CA LEU A 44 9.86 -37.46 21.55
C LEU A 44 9.60 -38.36 22.77
N GLU A 45 9.83 -39.66 22.65
CA GLU A 45 9.72 -40.62 23.77
C GLU A 45 11.05 -41.03 24.41
N GLN A 46 12.08 -40.18 24.38
CA GLN A 46 13.36 -40.49 25.05
C GLN A 46 13.88 -39.51 26.10
N VAL A 47 13.15 -38.45 26.47
CA VAL A 47 13.57 -37.62 27.61
C VAL A 47 12.35 -37.06 28.36
N GLY A 48 11.94 -37.70 29.45
CA GLY A 48 10.95 -37.13 30.37
C GLY A 48 10.25 -38.17 31.23
N GLY A 49 10.65 -38.28 32.50
CA GLY A 49 10.05 -39.21 33.47
C GLY A 49 8.68 -38.78 34.00
N PRO A 50 8.08 -39.57 34.91
CA PRO A 50 6.67 -39.49 35.34
C PRO A 50 6.24 -38.19 36.04
N GLU A 51 7.16 -37.27 36.36
CA GLU A 51 6.83 -35.96 36.95
C GLU A 51 6.22 -34.96 35.95
N PHE A 52 6.38 -35.16 34.64
CA PHE A 52 5.82 -34.26 33.62
C PHE A 52 4.33 -34.49 33.33
N ALA A 53 3.85 -35.72 33.48
CA ALA A 53 2.44 -36.06 33.26
C ALA A 53 1.53 -35.48 34.37
N GLU A 54 1.98 -35.50 35.62
CA GLU A 54 1.25 -34.88 36.75
C GLU A 54 1.21 -33.34 36.69
N ALA A 55 2.20 -32.71 36.05
CA ALA A 55 2.22 -31.26 35.85
C ALA A 55 1.26 -30.79 34.75
N ALA A 56 1.09 -31.59 33.69
CA ALA A 56 0.17 -31.31 32.59
C ALA A 56 -1.32 -31.42 33.03
N GLU A 57 -1.67 -32.45 33.81
CA GLU A 57 -3.03 -32.60 34.36
C GLU A 57 -3.40 -31.47 35.33
N ARG A 58 -2.45 -30.97 36.12
CA ARG A 58 -2.69 -29.82 37.03
C ARG A 58 -2.91 -28.50 36.29
N LEU A 59 -2.32 -28.33 35.10
CA LEU A 59 -2.47 -27.12 34.28
C LEU A 59 -3.78 -27.12 33.49
N GLU A 60 -4.24 -28.26 32.97
CA GLU A 60 -5.55 -28.36 32.31
C GLU A 60 -6.71 -28.14 33.28
N HIS A 61 -6.60 -28.66 34.51
CA HIS A 61 -7.65 -28.50 35.52
C HIS A 61 -7.72 -27.06 36.10
N ALA A 62 -6.60 -26.34 36.12
CA ALA A 62 -6.55 -24.92 36.51
C ALA A 62 -7.18 -24.02 35.43
N ALA A 63 -6.84 -24.25 34.16
CA ALA A 63 -7.35 -23.48 33.02
C ALA A 63 -8.86 -23.66 32.80
N GLY A 64 -9.41 -24.87 33.07
CA GLY A 64 -10.85 -25.12 32.99
C GLY A 64 -11.67 -24.34 34.03
N SER A 65 -11.13 -24.18 35.25
CA SER A 65 -11.85 -23.52 36.36
C SER A 65 -11.93 -21.99 36.25
N GLU A 66 -10.93 -21.36 35.63
CA GLU A 66 -10.91 -19.90 35.39
C GLU A 66 -11.82 -19.49 34.21
N ILE A 67 -11.99 -20.38 33.21
CA ILE A 67 -12.86 -20.14 32.06
C ILE A 67 -14.36 -20.23 32.46
N GLU A 68 -14.72 -21.13 33.38
CA GLU A 68 -16.08 -21.19 33.93
C GLU A 68 -16.40 -20.01 34.87
N GLN A 69 -15.41 -19.49 35.60
CA GLN A 69 -15.59 -18.28 36.44
C GLN A 69 -15.74 -16.99 35.62
N MET A 70 -15.10 -16.88 34.45
CA MET A 70 -15.25 -15.71 33.57
C MET A 70 -16.55 -15.73 32.74
N ALA A 71 -17.09 -16.91 32.41
CA ALA A 71 -18.35 -17.04 31.66
C ALA A 71 -19.62 -16.72 32.48
N GLY A 72 -19.52 -16.68 33.82
CA GLY A 72 -20.63 -16.40 34.74
C GLY A 72 -20.90 -14.91 35.04
N GLN A 73 -20.05 -13.98 34.60
CA GLN A 73 -20.14 -12.55 35.00
C GLN A 73 -20.67 -11.59 33.93
N VAL A 74 -21.15 -12.06 32.78
CA VAL A 74 -21.76 -11.19 31.75
C VAL A 74 -23.22 -11.55 31.51
N ARG A 75 -24.06 -11.47 32.55
CA ARG A 75 -25.53 -11.32 32.42
C ARG A 75 -26.10 -10.64 33.67
N GLN A 76 -26.14 -9.31 33.69
CA GLN A 76 -27.14 -8.58 34.49
C GLN A 76 -27.69 -7.37 33.71
N PRO A 77 -29.02 -7.15 33.72
CA PRO A 77 -29.65 -6.01 33.05
C PRO A 77 -29.54 -4.75 33.91
N ILE A 78 -29.29 -3.60 33.28
CA ILE A 78 -29.26 -2.28 33.93
C ILE A 78 -30.71 -1.73 33.97
N GLU A 79 -31.25 -1.49 35.16
CA GLU A 79 -32.52 -0.77 35.40
C GLU A 79 -32.32 0.76 35.51
N PRO A 80 -33.35 1.60 35.23
CA PRO A 80 -33.24 3.06 35.18
C PRO A 80 -33.80 3.80 36.43
N GLY A 81 -33.20 4.96 36.75
CA GLY A 81 -33.68 5.96 37.74
C GLY A 81 -32.61 6.26 38.81
N LEU A 82 -32.25 7.49 39.22
CA LEU A 82 -32.93 8.78 39.46
C LEU A 82 -31.83 9.88 39.68
N PRO A 83 -32.10 11.13 40.14
CA PRO A 83 -32.31 12.33 39.34
C PRO A 83 -31.25 13.44 39.57
N GLY A 84 -31.21 14.42 38.66
CA GLY A 84 -30.75 15.78 38.96
C GLY A 84 -29.34 16.11 38.49
N PHE A 85 -29.23 16.69 37.31
CA PHE A 85 -28.48 17.92 37.07
C PHE A 85 -29.06 18.56 35.81
N ASP A 86 -29.88 19.57 36.05
CA ASP A 86 -30.47 20.44 35.03
C ASP A 86 -29.48 21.59 34.81
N GLN A 87 -29.00 21.76 33.58
CA GLN A 87 -28.99 23.02 32.82
C GLN A 87 -27.84 23.15 31.80
N ALA A 88 -28.28 23.45 30.58
CA ALA A 88 -27.63 24.24 29.52
C ALA A 88 -26.53 23.58 28.66
N THR A 89 -26.98 22.84 27.63
CA THR A 89 -26.29 22.79 26.33
C THR A 89 -27.34 22.72 25.20
N GLU A 90 -27.53 23.81 24.46
CA GLU A 90 -28.17 23.78 23.15
C GLU A 90 -27.14 23.32 22.10
N GLN A 91 -27.36 22.14 21.52
CA GLN A 91 -26.71 21.68 20.29
C GLN A 91 -27.69 21.90 19.12
N PRO A 92 -27.27 22.39 17.95
CA PRO A 92 -28.12 22.36 16.77
C PRO A 92 -28.15 20.94 16.17
N GLU A 93 -29.37 20.50 15.84
CA GLU A 93 -29.72 19.19 15.28
C GLU A 93 -28.87 18.80 14.06
N GLN A 94 -28.32 17.59 14.11
CA GLN A 94 -27.82 16.89 12.91
C GLN A 94 -29.02 16.37 12.12
N ALA A 95 -29.27 16.94 10.94
CA ALA A 95 -30.23 16.39 9.99
C ALA A 95 -29.66 15.08 9.39
N SER A 96 -30.34 13.96 9.63
CA SER A 96 -30.02 12.65 9.06
C SER A 96 -30.54 12.54 7.62
N PHE A 97 -29.67 12.19 6.68
CA PHE A 97 -30.03 11.85 5.29
C PHE A 97 -30.33 10.35 5.14
N PRO A 98 -31.22 9.93 4.22
CA PRO A 98 -31.50 8.52 4.00
C PRO A 98 -30.37 7.81 3.20
N GLU A 99 -30.10 6.55 3.54
CA GLU A 99 -29.17 5.67 2.81
C GLU A 99 -29.67 5.32 1.41
N PHE A 100 -28.81 5.47 0.40
CA PHE A 100 -29.07 5.08 -0.99
C PHE A 100 -28.50 3.69 -1.28
N LYS A 101 -29.30 2.81 -1.90
CA LYS A 101 -28.87 1.49 -2.42
C LYS A 101 -28.49 1.61 -3.90
N PRO A 102 -27.38 1.01 -4.37
CA PRO A 102 -26.99 1.11 -5.77
C PRO A 102 -27.87 0.21 -6.65
N ALA A 103 -28.30 0.76 -7.79
CA ALA A 103 -29.00 0.03 -8.85
C ALA A 103 -27.96 -0.57 -9.81
N ALA A 104 -27.83 -1.89 -9.80
CA ALA A 104 -27.18 -2.65 -10.86
C ALA A 104 -28.26 -3.10 -11.85
N GLU A 105 -28.16 -2.65 -13.10
CA GLU A 105 -28.56 -3.31 -14.35
C GLU A 105 -28.87 -2.26 -15.42
N GLN A 106 -28.09 -2.24 -16.50
CA GLN A 106 -28.55 -2.21 -17.90
C GLN A 106 -27.40 -1.82 -18.85
N VAL A 107 -26.69 -2.82 -19.37
CA VAL A 107 -26.26 -2.81 -20.79
C VAL A 107 -26.28 -4.27 -21.28
N LYS A 108 -27.23 -4.60 -22.15
CA LYS A 108 -27.25 -5.82 -22.96
C LYS A 108 -27.46 -5.41 -24.42
N GLN A 109 -26.81 -6.18 -25.30
CA GLN A 109 -26.87 -6.24 -26.78
C GLN A 109 -25.78 -5.40 -27.49
N ALA A 110 -24.98 -5.93 -28.43
CA ALA A 110 -25.02 -7.19 -29.18
C ALA A 110 -23.59 -7.62 -29.61
N VAL A 111 -23.37 -8.93 -29.72
CA VAL A 111 -22.18 -9.59 -30.30
C VAL A 111 -22.68 -10.61 -31.31
N GLU A 112 -22.02 -10.73 -32.47
CA GLU A 112 -21.77 -11.95 -33.30
C GLU A 112 -21.10 -11.55 -34.65
N PRO A 113 -20.39 -12.43 -35.38
CA PRO A 113 -18.92 -12.41 -35.42
C PRO A 113 -18.32 -12.34 -36.84
N GLY A 114 -17.01 -12.05 -36.91
CA GLY A 114 -16.24 -12.18 -38.15
C GLY A 114 -14.75 -11.92 -37.92
N LEU A 115 -13.98 -12.96 -37.64
CA LEU A 115 -12.51 -12.93 -37.59
C LEU A 115 -11.93 -13.18 -38.99
N PRO A 116 -11.05 -12.31 -39.50
CA PRO A 116 -9.99 -12.71 -40.40
C PRO A 116 -8.70 -13.02 -39.61
N ALA A 117 -7.91 -13.95 -40.15
CA ALA A 117 -6.65 -14.46 -39.58
C ALA A 117 -5.56 -13.38 -39.46
N PRO A 118 -4.57 -13.54 -38.55
CA PRO A 118 -3.59 -12.49 -38.27
C PRO A 118 -2.52 -12.45 -39.37
N GLU A 119 -2.51 -11.37 -40.13
CA GLU A 119 -1.33 -10.98 -40.89
C GLU A 119 -0.38 -10.18 -39.98
N SER A 120 0.91 -10.52 -40.07
CA SER A 120 2.00 -10.03 -39.23
C SER A 120 2.08 -8.51 -39.16
N ALA A 121 1.60 -7.93 -38.05
CA ALA A 121 1.85 -6.54 -37.71
C ALA A 121 3.16 -6.44 -36.92
N GLY A 122 4.12 -5.68 -37.43
CA GLY A 122 5.27 -5.24 -36.65
C GLY A 122 4.80 -4.56 -35.36
N GLU A 123 5.53 -4.75 -34.28
CA GLU A 123 5.20 -4.21 -32.96
C GLU A 123 5.07 -2.68 -33.02
N THR A 124 3.83 -2.21 -33.21
CA THR A 124 3.46 -0.85 -32.88
C THR A 124 3.64 -0.73 -31.37
N PRO A 125 4.42 0.24 -30.85
CA PRO A 125 4.55 0.41 -29.41
C PRO A 125 3.15 0.57 -28.81
N ALA A 126 2.91 -0.15 -27.70
CA ALA A 126 1.64 -0.11 -27.01
C ALA A 126 1.21 1.36 -26.76
N PRO A 127 -0.07 1.69 -26.91
CA PRO A 127 -0.54 3.05 -26.69
C PRO A 127 -0.13 3.52 -25.28
N PRO A 128 0.23 4.81 -25.12
CA PRO A 128 0.66 5.34 -23.84
C PRO A 128 -0.47 5.19 -22.81
N LEU A 129 -0.11 4.74 -21.61
CA LEU A 129 -1.07 4.54 -20.51
C LEU A 129 -1.81 5.85 -20.20
N ARG A 130 -3.11 5.73 -19.99
CA ARG A 130 -4.02 6.84 -19.73
C ARG A 130 -3.78 7.41 -18.34
N ARG A 131 -3.69 8.74 -18.26
CA ARG A 131 -3.62 9.48 -17.00
C ARG A 131 -5.01 9.65 -16.41
N GLY A 132 -5.07 9.74 -15.08
CA GLY A 132 -6.29 10.09 -14.36
C GLY A 132 -6.17 11.40 -13.59
N TYR A 133 -7.06 11.59 -12.63
CA TYR A 133 -7.14 12.77 -11.79
C TYR A 133 -7.16 12.40 -10.32
N THR A 134 -6.51 13.23 -9.52
CA THR A 134 -6.31 12.96 -8.09
C THR A 134 -7.60 13.18 -7.29
N THR A 135 -7.70 12.58 -6.09
CA THR A 135 -8.84 12.84 -5.19
C THR A 135 -9.00 14.33 -4.88
N GLY A 136 -7.90 15.09 -4.80
CA GLY A 136 -7.94 16.54 -4.65
C GLY A 136 -8.54 17.31 -5.82
N ALA A 137 -8.30 16.86 -7.06
CA ALA A 137 -8.88 17.49 -8.24
C ALA A 137 -10.39 17.24 -8.34
N CYS A 138 -10.80 16.00 -8.11
CA CYS A 138 -12.20 15.61 -7.99
C CYS A 138 -12.94 16.38 -6.89
N ALA A 139 -12.33 16.53 -5.71
CA ALA A 139 -12.90 17.30 -4.61
C ALA A 139 -13.06 18.80 -4.95
N ALA A 140 -12.07 19.40 -5.62
CA ALA A 140 -12.16 20.79 -6.06
C ALA A 140 -13.25 21.01 -7.11
N ALA A 141 -13.39 20.10 -8.08
CA ALA A 141 -14.45 20.15 -9.07
C ALA A 141 -15.84 19.97 -8.43
N ALA A 142 -16.02 18.98 -7.55
CA ALA A 142 -17.25 18.79 -6.81
C ALA A 142 -17.63 20.04 -5.99
N ALA A 143 -16.65 20.67 -5.32
CA ALA A 143 -16.87 21.88 -4.54
C ALA A 143 -17.28 23.08 -5.41
N ALA A 144 -16.66 23.26 -6.58
CA ALA A 144 -17.06 24.29 -7.53
C ALA A 144 -18.49 24.06 -8.04
N GLY A 145 -18.83 22.83 -8.44
CA GLY A 145 -20.18 22.47 -8.87
C GLY A 145 -21.25 22.71 -7.81
N ALA A 146 -20.96 22.33 -6.56
CA ALA A 146 -21.85 22.57 -5.42
C ALA A 146 -22.00 24.06 -5.11
N ALA A 147 -20.91 24.84 -5.19
CA ALA A 147 -20.95 26.29 -5.03
C ALA A 147 -21.82 26.95 -6.10
N THR A 148 -21.64 26.57 -7.37
CA THR A 148 -22.48 27.08 -8.47
C THR A 148 -23.95 26.76 -8.23
N LEU A 149 -24.26 25.50 -7.89
CA LEU A 149 -25.64 25.09 -7.59
C LEU A 149 -26.25 25.90 -6.43
N LEU A 150 -25.49 26.17 -5.37
CA LEU A 150 -25.98 26.96 -4.24
C LEU A 150 -26.27 28.43 -4.63
N ILE A 151 -25.44 29.01 -5.49
CA ILE A 151 -25.51 30.42 -5.88
C ILE A 151 -26.60 30.66 -6.92
N THR A 152 -26.66 29.81 -7.95
CA THR A 152 -27.53 30.01 -9.12
C THR A 152 -28.83 29.21 -9.05
N GLY A 153 -28.84 28.13 -8.26
CA GLY A 153 -29.91 27.13 -8.29
C GLY A 153 -29.84 26.19 -9.49
N GLU A 154 -28.82 26.31 -10.35
CA GLU A 154 -28.67 25.50 -11.56
C GLU A 154 -27.66 24.37 -11.37
N SER A 155 -28.06 23.15 -11.74
CA SER A 155 -27.17 22.00 -11.78
C SER A 155 -26.39 21.97 -13.10
N LEU A 156 -25.08 22.17 -13.04
CA LEU A 156 -24.20 22.05 -14.20
C LEU A 156 -23.75 20.59 -14.40
N PRO A 157 -23.82 20.03 -15.62
CA PRO A 157 -23.38 18.66 -15.90
C PRO A 157 -21.86 18.48 -15.80
N ALA A 158 -21.09 19.58 -15.88
CA ALA A 158 -19.65 19.57 -15.80
C ALA A 158 -19.11 20.92 -15.32
N VAL A 159 -17.87 20.93 -14.81
CA VAL A 159 -17.16 22.15 -14.41
C VAL A 159 -15.71 22.09 -14.88
N GLU A 160 -15.18 23.23 -15.34
CA GLU A 160 -13.78 23.37 -15.70
C GLU A 160 -13.00 23.98 -14.54
N ILE A 161 -11.89 23.36 -14.13
CA ILE A 161 -11.00 23.91 -13.10
C ILE A 161 -9.55 23.93 -13.57
N ASP A 162 -8.77 24.89 -13.06
CA ASP A 162 -7.32 24.97 -13.24
C ASP A 162 -6.63 23.90 -12.37
N LEU A 163 -5.76 23.08 -12.96
CA LEU A 163 -4.97 22.07 -12.25
C LEU A 163 -3.54 22.58 -12.01
N PRO A 164 -2.89 22.21 -10.88
CA PRO A 164 -1.49 22.60 -10.63
C PRO A 164 -0.49 22.03 -11.65
N ALA A 165 -0.90 21.09 -12.50
CA ALA A 165 -0.15 20.65 -13.66
C ALA A 165 -0.01 21.72 -14.76
N GLY A 166 -0.71 22.86 -14.66
CA GLY A 166 -0.60 24.01 -15.57
C GLY A 166 -1.60 23.99 -16.73
N PHE A 167 -2.70 23.26 -16.60
CA PHE A 167 -3.76 23.20 -17.61
C PHE A 167 -5.13 23.10 -16.95
N ARG A 168 -6.18 23.43 -17.71
CA ARG A 168 -7.58 23.30 -17.28
C ARG A 168 -8.16 21.95 -17.66
N HIS A 169 -9.00 21.39 -16.79
CA HIS A 169 -9.73 20.17 -17.09
C HIS A 169 -11.21 20.29 -16.74
N THR A 170 -12.06 19.78 -17.63
CA THR A 170 -13.50 19.66 -17.45
C THR A 170 -13.82 18.35 -16.76
N PHE A 171 -14.36 18.43 -15.54
CA PHE A 171 -14.84 17.29 -14.78
C PHE A 171 -16.34 17.13 -14.94
N GLU A 172 -16.80 15.92 -15.21
CA GLU A 172 -18.22 15.58 -15.15
C GLU A 172 -18.70 15.62 -13.70
N LEU A 173 -19.83 16.26 -13.49
CA LEU A 173 -20.48 16.40 -12.21
C LEU A 173 -21.68 15.45 -12.13
N THR A 174 -22.03 15.04 -10.91
CA THR A 174 -23.18 14.18 -10.64
C THR A 174 -23.71 14.43 -9.23
N GLY A 175 -24.82 13.79 -8.87
CA GLY A 175 -25.29 13.74 -7.49
C GLY A 175 -25.73 15.08 -6.90
N TRP A 176 -26.20 16.02 -7.73
CA TRP A 176 -26.66 17.33 -7.26
C TRP A 176 -27.80 17.20 -6.27
N GLN A 177 -27.65 17.87 -5.12
CA GLN A 177 -28.72 18.01 -4.14
C GLN A 177 -28.73 19.45 -3.64
N CYS A 178 -29.91 19.96 -3.36
CA CYS A 178 -30.08 21.28 -2.77
C CYS A 178 -31.11 21.16 -1.65
N ALA A 179 -30.73 21.55 -0.44
CA ALA A 179 -31.64 21.60 0.70
C ALA A 179 -31.94 23.07 1.03
N GLY A 180 -33.10 23.51 0.57
CA GLY A 180 -33.51 24.92 0.65
C GLY A 180 -32.56 25.83 -0.15
N SER A 181 -32.33 27.05 0.35
CA SER A 181 -31.41 28.03 -0.27
C SER A 181 -30.07 28.15 0.47
N HIS A 182 -29.79 27.21 1.38
CA HIS A 182 -28.74 27.37 2.38
C HIS A 182 -27.58 26.38 2.20
N THR A 183 -27.86 25.22 1.62
CA THR A 183 -26.88 24.16 1.41
C THR A 183 -27.11 23.46 0.08
N ALA A 184 -26.02 23.18 -0.62
CA ALA A 184 -26.03 22.36 -1.83
C ALA A 184 -24.89 21.34 -1.79
N SER A 185 -25.04 20.23 -2.49
CA SER A 185 -23.97 19.27 -2.71
C SER A 185 -23.88 18.84 -4.17
N CYS A 186 -22.69 18.42 -4.55
CA CYS A 186 -22.39 17.87 -5.85
C CYS A 186 -21.23 16.88 -5.70
N ALA A 187 -21.08 15.97 -6.65
CA ALA A 187 -20.06 14.94 -6.62
C ALA A 187 -19.37 14.76 -7.96
N THR A 188 -18.23 14.08 -7.91
CA THR A 188 -17.50 13.55 -9.05
C THR A 188 -17.21 12.07 -8.81
N VAL A 189 -17.08 11.29 -9.88
CA VAL A 189 -16.56 9.92 -9.81
C VAL A 189 -15.11 9.94 -10.24
N LYS A 190 -14.20 9.51 -9.36
CA LYS A 190 -12.76 9.59 -9.63
C LYS A 190 -12.34 8.64 -10.73
N ASP A 191 -11.73 9.18 -11.78
CA ASP A 191 -11.06 8.39 -12.80
C ASP A 191 -9.53 8.42 -12.61
N ALA A 192 -8.92 7.27 -12.34
CA ALA A 192 -7.48 7.15 -12.06
C ALA A 192 -6.65 6.86 -13.33
N GLY A 193 -7.28 6.77 -14.50
CA GLY A 193 -6.57 6.34 -15.70
C GLY A 193 -6.30 4.83 -15.65
N ASP A 194 -5.11 4.44 -16.09
CA ASP A 194 -4.64 3.05 -16.03
C ASP A 194 -3.80 2.77 -14.76
N ASP A 195 -3.79 3.68 -13.78
CA ASP A 195 -3.11 3.45 -12.50
C ASP A 195 -3.95 2.49 -11.62
N PRO A 196 -3.34 1.46 -11.01
CA PRO A 196 -4.03 0.58 -10.05
C PRO A 196 -4.25 1.27 -8.69
N ASP A 197 -5.00 2.38 -8.71
CA ASP A 197 -5.28 3.25 -7.57
C ASP A 197 -6.51 2.75 -6.79
N ALA A 198 -6.36 2.55 -5.47
CA ALA A 198 -7.43 2.08 -4.60
C ALA A 198 -8.67 2.99 -4.57
N THR A 199 -8.52 4.26 -4.94
CA THR A 199 -9.58 5.27 -4.98
C THR A 199 -10.15 5.47 -6.39
N HIS A 200 -9.79 4.64 -7.37
CA HIS A 200 -10.46 4.65 -8.67
C HIS A 200 -11.95 4.33 -8.51
N LEU A 201 -12.80 5.07 -9.24
CA LEU A 201 -14.25 5.05 -9.20
C LEU A 201 -14.86 5.47 -7.84
N ALA A 202 -14.07 6.02 -6.93
CA ALA A 202 -14.59 6.57 -5.69
C ALA A 202 -15.52 7.75 -5.97
N TRP A 203 -16.67 7.76 -5.30
CA TRP A 203 -17.60 8.90 -5.28
C TRP A 203 -17.07 9.97 -4.33
N ILE A 204 -16.71 11.13 -4.86
CA ILE A 204 -16.17 12.24 -4.08
C ILE A 204 -17.18 13.38 -4.12
N GLU A 205 -17.80 13.64 -2.97
CA GLU A 205 -18.84 14.63 -2.78
C GLU A 205 -18.29 15.86 -2.07
N ALA A 206 -18.77 17.04 -2.45
CA ALA A 206 -18.60 18.27 -1.70
C ALA A 206 -19.97 18.82 -1.32
N SER A 207 -20.17 19.08 -0.03
CA SER A 207 -21.31 19.84 0.49
C SER A 207 -20.86 21.26 0.81
N VAL A 208 -21.59 22.25 0.32
CA VAL A 208 -21.31 23.67 0.55
C VAL A 208 -22.47 24.35 1.26
N SER A 209 -22.14 25.30 2.13
CA SER A 209 -23.12 26.10 2.86
C SER A 209 -22.62 27.53 3.05
N TRP A 210 -23.54 28.48 3.15
CA TRP A 210 -23.19 29.88 3.37
C TRP A 210 -22.49 30.12 4.70
N ARG A 211 -21.50 31.01 4.68
CA ARG A 211 -20.89 31.61 5.88
C ARG A 211 -21.12 33.11 5.86
N ASP A 212 -21.24 33.70 7.04
CA ASP A 212 -21.42 35.15 7.16
C ASP A 212 -20.11 35.92 6.97
N GLN A 213 -18.98 35.27 7.22
CA GLN A 213 -17.65 35.84 6.98
C GLN A 213 -17.14 35.47 5.59
N PRO A 214 -16.42 36.36 4.89
CA PRO A 214 -15.75 36.05 3.64
C PRO A 214 -14.75 34.89 3.77
N GLY A 215 -14.46 34.26 2.64
CA GLY A 215 -13.47 33.18 2.53
C GLY A 215 -14.08 31.78 2.57
N VAL A 216 -13.21 30.79 2.34
CA VAL A 216 -13.58 29.38 2.21
C VAL A 216 -13.04 28.60 3.41
N GLU A 217 -13.95 28.02 4.19
CA GLU A 217 -13.61 27.06 5.25
C GLU A 217 -13.70 25.64 4.68
N ILE A 218 -12.68 24.81 4.90
CA ILE A 218 -12.59 23.47 4.31
C ILE A 218 -12.41 22.43 5.41
N ASP A 219 -13.30 21.45 5.45
CA ASP A 219 -13.25 20.30 6.34
C ASP A 219 -13.62 18.99 5.59
N GLY A 220 -13.46 17.84 6.25
CA GLY A 220 -13.85 16.53 5.72
C GLY A 220 -15.06 15.95 6.44
N GLY A 221 -16.01 15.38 5.72
CA GLY A 221 -17.14 14.63 6.25
C GLY A 221 -16.85 13.13 6.30
N ARG A 222 -17.90 12.33 6.08
CA ARG A 222 -17.84 10.85 6.11
C ARG A 222 -16.80 10.34 5.12
N GLY A 223 -15.97 9.38 5.57
CA GLY A 223 -14.98 8.69 4.75
C GLY A 223 -13.80 9.53 4.26
N VAL A 224 -13.67 10.78 4.72
CA VAL A 224 -12.40 11.51 4.72
C VAL A 224 -11.74 11.32 6.08
N GLY A 225 -10.53 10.75 6.06
CA GLY A 225 -9.85 10.35 7.29
C GLY A 225 -9.49 11.53 8.20
N ARG A 226 -9.27 11.23 9.48
CA ARG A 226 -8.75 12.16 10.49
C ARG A 226 -7.33 11.81 10.87
N VAL A 227 -6.48 12.82 10.97
CA VAL A 227 -5.09 12.65 11.40
C VAL A 227 -5.05 12.44 12.90
N THR A 228 -4.41 11.35 13.32
CA THR A 228 -4.29 10.92 14.74
C THR A 228 -2.84 10.84 15.20
N LYS A 229 -1.88 10.83 14.27
CA LYS A 229 -0.45 10.83 14.52
C LYS A 229 0.19 12.12 13.98
N PRO A 230 1.25 12.65 14.62
CA PRO A 230 1.99 13.79 14.08
C PRO A 230 2.86 13.38 12.87
N GLY A 231 3.44 14.36 12.18
CA GLY A 231 4.41 14.14 11.09
C GLY A 231 3.82 14.19 9.69
N LEU A 232 2.49 14.26 9.56
CA LEU A 232 1.83 14.62 8.32
C LEU A 232 1.76 16.15 8.16
N PRO A 233 1.53 16.67 6.93
CA PRO A 233 1.36 18.10 6.71
C PRO A 233 0.13 18.71 7.41
N MET A 234 -0.86 17.89 7.76
CA MET A 234 -2.06 18.30 8.49
C MET A 234 -1.88 18.04 9.98
N GLY A 235 -2.49 18.87 10.81
CA GLY A 235 -2.45 18.76 12.27
C GLY A 235 -3.24 17.56 12.79
N VAL A 236 -2.91 17.08 13.99
CA VAL A 236 -3.70 16.05 14.68
C VAL A 236 -5.11 16.58 14.95
N GLY A 237 -6.12 15.76 14.64
CA GLY A 237 -7.54 16.10 14.69
C GLY A 237 -8.10 16.64 13.37
N GLU A 238 -7.25 17.10 12.44
CA GLU A 238 -7.70 17.67 11.17
C GLU A 238 -8.12 16.59 10.16
N ALA A 239 -9.01 16.97 9.25
CA ALA A 239 -9.32 16.18 8.06
C ALA A 239 -8.07 15.98 7.19
N ALA A 240 -7.91 14.76 6.68
CA ALA A 240 -6.81 14.33 5.84
C ALA A 240 -6.92 14.89 4.41
N ILE A 241 -6.98 16.22 4.31
CA ILE A 241 -6.99 16.99 3.07
C ILE A 241 -5.65 17.72 2.98
N ASN A 242 -4.79 17.29 2.06
CA ASN A 242 -3.44 17.81 1.93
C ASN A 242 -3.42 19.29 1.50
N PRO A 243 -2.30 20.01 1.71
CA PRO A 243 -2.21 21.44 1.39
C PRO A 243 -2.55 21.80 -0.06
N VAL A 244 -2.07 21.01 -1.04
CA VAL A 244 -2.37 21.27 -2.46
C VAL A 244 -3.87 21.09 -2.77
N PRO A 245 -4.52 19.97 -2.40
CA PRO A 245 -5.98 19.85 -2.53
C PRO A 245 -6.78 20.94 -1.81
N ARG A 246 -6.38 21.36 -0.60
CA ARG A 246 -7.02 22.49 0.11
C ARG A 246 -6.96 23.76 -0.74
N ARG A 247 -5.79 24.05 -1.31
CA ARG A 247 -5.60 25.20 -2.20
C ARG A 247 -6.45 25.07 -3.46
N MET A 248 -6.51 23.90 -4.09
CA MET A 248 -7.34 23.67 -5.29
C MET A 248 -8.83 23.90 -5.00
N ILE A 249 -9.34 23.37 -3.89
CA ILE A 249 -10.74 23.59 -3.46
C ILE A 249 -10.98 25.09 -3.22
N GLN A 250 -10.06 25.75 -2.53
CA GLN A 250 -10.18 27.18 -2.25
C GLN A 250 -10.19 28.02 -3.52
N GLU A 251 -9.28 27.78 -4.46
CA GLU A 251 -9.20 28.49 -5.75
C GLU A 251 -10.46 28.25 -6.59
N ALA A 252 -10.90 26.99 -6.71
CA ALA A 252 -12.08 26.64 -7.51
C ALA A 252 -13.37 27.26 -6.95
N VAL A 253 -13.56 27.24 -5.63
CA VAL A 253 -14.75 27.85 -4.99
C VAL A 253 -14.67 29.38 -5.02
N SER A 254 -13.48 29.97 -4.84
CA SER A 254 -13.32 31.43 -4.90
C SER A 254 -13.61 31.97 -6.30
N ALA A 255 -13.18 31.26 -7.35
CA ALA A 255 -13.50 31.63 -8.73
C ALA A 255 -15.02 31.71 -8.98
N VAL A 256 -15.79 30.76 -8.45
CA VAL A 256 -17.26 30.76 -8.57
C VAL A 256 -17.88 31.94 -7.79
N LEU A 257 -17.40 32.22 -6.58
CA LEU A 257 -17.86 33.35 -5.76
C LEU A 257 -17.59 34.70 -6.44
N GLU A 258 -16.39 34.85 -7.02
CA GLU A 258 -15.97 36.06 -7.76
C GLU A 258 -16.81 36.26 -9.02
N GLU A 259 -17.02 35.20 -9.82
CA GLU A 259 -17.82 35.22 -11.04
C GLU A 259 -19.26 35.72 -10.78
N HIS A 260 -19.84 35.33 -9.64
CA HIS A 260 -21.23 35.66 -9.29
C HIS A 260 -21.36 36.84 -8.30
N GLY A 261 -20.25 37.51 -7.96
CA GLY A 261 -20.25 38.69 -7.09
C GLY A 261 -20.73 38.45 -5.67
N ALA A 262 -20.57 37.23 -5.13
CA ALA A 262 -21.02 36.89 -3.79
C ALA A 262 -20.05 37.44 -2.72
N VAL A 263 -20.55 38.27 -1.80
CA VAL A 263 -19.75 38.88 -0.71
C VAL A 263 -19.59 37.95 0.50
N ARG A 264 -20.42 36.89 0.58
CA ARG A 264 -20.41 35.90 1.65
C ARG A 264 -19.36 34.82 1.41
N GLY A 265 -18.91 34.17 2.48
CA GLY A 265 -18.03 33.01 2.38
C GLY A 265 -18.81 31.70 2.24
N LEU A 266 -18.06 30.62 2.06
CA LEU A 266 -18.61 29.25 1.98
C LEU A 266 -17.87 28.31 2.93
N ARG A 267 -18.61 27.38 3.54
CA ARG A 267 -18.06 26.22 4.23
C ARG A 267 -18.20 25.03 3.30
N VAL A 268 -17.09 24.34 3.05
CA VAL A 268 -16.97 23.19 2.16
C VAL A 268 -16.62 21.97 2.99
N VAL A 269 -17.45 20.94 2.91
CA VAL A 269 -17.22 19.64 3.56
C VAL A 269 -17.08 18.57 2.48
N ILE A 270 -15.90 17.97 2.39
CA ILE A 270 -15.62 16.90 1.41
C ILE A 270 -15.93 15.54 2.04
N SER A 271 -16.75 14.73 1.37
CA SER A 271 -17.11 13.38 1.82
C SER A 271 -16.81 12.34 0.75
N VAL A 272 -16.48 11.13 1.18
CA VAL A 272 -16.25 9.96 0.32
C VAL A 272 -17.01 8.80 0.96
N PRO A 273 -18.25 8.48 0.57
CA PRO A 273 -19.09 7.52 1.28
C PRO A 273 -18.43 6.16 1.53
N GLU A 274 -17.70 5.63 0.56
CA GLU A 274 -16.95 4.37 0.65
C GLU A 274 -15.54 4.54 1.24
N GLY A 275 -15.14 5.75 1.60
CA GLY A 275 -13.77 6.11 1.92
C GLY A 275 -13.18 5.33 3.09
N GLU A 276 -13.96 5.00 4.12
CA GLU A 276 -13.47 4.16 5.23
C GLU A 276 -13.08 2.75 4.75
N SER A 277 -13.92 2.12 3.92
CA SER A 277 -13.64 0.80 3.35
C SER A 277 -12.44 0.82 2.38
N ILE A 278 -12.27 1.90 1.63
CA ILE A 278 -11.14 2.08 0.72
C ILE A 278 -9.85 2.25 1.51
N ALA A 279 -9.88 3.05 2.59
CA ALA A 279 -8.71 3.35 3.41
C ALA A 279 -8.04 2.10 4.01
N MET A 280 -8.81 1.06 4.31
CA MET A 280 -8.30 -0.24 4.80
C MET A 280 -7.38 -0.95 3.79
N LYS A 281 -7.44 -0.57 2.51
CA LYS A 281 -6.57 -1.08 1.44
C LYS A 281 -5.40 -0.15 1.13
N THR A 282 -5.15 0.85 1.99
CA THR A 282 -4.11 1.87 1.80
C THR A 282 -3.15 1.92 2.98
N LEU A 283 -2.14 2.79 2.90
CA LEU A 283 -1.22 3.06 4.01
C LEU A 283 -1.80 4.01 5.07
N ASN A 284 -3.03 4.53 4.88
CA ASN A 284 -3.63 5.52 5.78
C ASN A 284 -3.65 5.10 7.25
N PRO A 285 -4.14 3.89 7.63
CA PRO A 285 -4.17 3.50 9.03
C PRO A 285 -2.80 3.56 9.71
N ARG A 286 -1.75 3.13 9.01
CA ARG A 286 -0.37 3.14 9.50
C ARG A 286 0.16 4.55 9.73
N LEU A 287 -0.14 5.45 8.78
CA LEU A 287 0.19 6.87 8.86
C LEU A 287 -0.65 7.62 9.92
N GLY A 288 -1.55 6.93 10.63
CA GLY A 288 -2.42 7.53 11.63
C GLY A 288 -3.58 8.30 11.01
N ILE A 289 -4.03 7.95 9.80
CA ILE A 289 -5.22 8.51 9.18
C ILE A 289 -6.35 7.49 9.33
N LEU A 290 -7.32 7.80 10.20
CA LEU A 290 -8.41 6.88 10.57
C LEU A 290 -9.77 7.37 10.08
N GLY A 291 -10.70 6.43 9.83
CA GLY A 291 -12.09 6.73 9.45
C GLY A 291 -12.29 7.15 7.98
N GLY A 292 -11.25 7.07 7.13
CA GLY A 292 -11.39 7.47 5.73
C GLY A 292 -10.10 7.59 4.93
N ILE A 293 -10.26 7.88 3.63
CA ILE A 293 -9.14 8.13 2.72
C ILE A 293 -8.60 9.56 2.90
N SER A 294 -7.43 9.78 2.32
CA SER A 294 -6.83 11.11 2.19
C SER A 294 -7.25 11.77 0.88
N ILE A 295 -7.63 13.04 0.95
CA ILE A 295 -7.79 13.90 -0.23
C ILE A 295 -6.42 14.48 -0.54
N LEU A 296 -5.77 13.94 -1.57
CA LEU A 296 -4.36 14.16 -1.90
C LEU A 296 -4.17 14.39 -3.40
N GLY A 297 -2.98 14.85 -3.77
CA GLY A 297 -2.58 15.13 -5.14
C GLY A 297 -1.76 16.40 -5.23
N THR A 298 -0.57 16.35 -5.83
CA THR A 298 0.34 17.51 -5.94
C THR A 298 0.18 18.29 -7.23
N ARG A 299 -0.26 17.62 -8.30
CA ARG A 299 -0.41 18.22 -9.65
C ARG A 299 -1.84 18.18 -10.19
N GLY A 300 -2.78 17.63 -9.42
CA GLY A 300 -4.16 17.38 -9.88
C GLY A 300 -4.32 16.16 -10.79
N VAL A 301 -3.22 15.53 -11.22
CA VAL A 301 -3.20 14.40 -12.17
C VAL A 301 -2.60 13.14 -11.56
N VAL A 302 -3.13 11.99 -11.95
CA VAL A 302 -2.60 10.65 -11.63
C VAL A 302 -1.82 10.14 -12.84
N THR A 303 -0.54 9.86 -12.64
CA THR A 303 0.30 9.21 -13.65
C THR A 303 0.45 7.73 -13.26
N PRO A 304 0.09 6.77 -14.13
CA PRO A 304 0.21 5.35 -13.84
C PRO A 304 1.61 4.95 -13.39
N PHE A 305 1.69 4.16 -12.31
CA PHE A 305 2.94 3.66 -11.73
C PHE A 305 3.94 4.77 -11.38
N SER A 306 3.44 5.90 -10.85
CA SER A 306 4.26 7.06 -10.54
C SER A 306 5.31 6.79 -9.44
N THR A 307 6.59 6.85 -9.84
CA THR A 307 7.72 6.88 -8.91
C THR A 307 7.64 8.04 -7.93
N GLU A 308 7.15 9.21 -8.35
CA GLU A 308 7.04 10.38 -7.48
C GLU A 308 6.01 10.16 -6.37
N ALA A 309 4.86 9.55 -6.70
CA ALA A 309 3.82 9.24 -5.73
C ALA A 309 4.31 8.21 -4.69
N TYR A 310 5.03 7.18 -5.16
CA TYR A 310 5.62 6.18 -4.27
C TYR A 310 6.70 6.79 -3.36
N LYS A 311 7.61 7.60 -3.89
CA LYS A 311 8.62 8.30 -3.07
C LYS A 311 7.97 9.19 -2.01
N ALA A 312 6.90 9.91 -2.37
CA ALA A 312 6.18 10.75 -1.42
C ALA A 312 5.58 9.95 -0.25
N SER A 313 5.08 8.74 -0.49
CA SER A 313 4.55 7.88 0.58
C SER A 313 5.65 7.39 1.53
N VAL A 314 6.85 7.07 1.00
CA VAL A 314 8.02 6.73 1.82
C VAL A 314 8.42 7.91 2.72
N VAL A 315 8.46 9.12 2.18
CA VAL A 315 8.76 10.33 2.96
C VAL A 315 7.73 10.56 4.07
N GLN A 316 6.44 10.40 3.78
CA GLN A 316 5.39 10.54 4.78
C GLN A 316 5.54 9.50 5.90
N ALA A 317 5.82 8.24 5.56
CA ALA A 317 6.03 7.18 6.56
C ALA A 317 7.24 7.48 7.47
N ILE A 318 8.36 7.94 6.90
CA ILE A 318 9.55 8.34 7.67
C ILE A 318 9.22 9.53 8.59
N SER A 319 8.50 10.53 8.07
CA SER A 319 8.11 11.71 8.84
C SER A 319 7.20 11.36 10.01
N VAL A 320 6.19 10.50 9.80
CA VAL A 320 5.30 10.00 10.86
C VAL A 320 6.10 9.21 11.91
N ALA A 321 6.97 8.29 11.47
CA ALA A 321 7.81 7.52 12.39
C ALA A 321 8.65 8.43 13.29
N ALA A 322 9.35 9.41 12.69
CA ALA A 322 10.19 10.35 13.42
C ALA A 322 9.39 11.25 14.37
N ALA A 323 8.24 11.76 13.92
CA ALA A 323 7.37 12.62 14.73
C ALA A 323 6.70 11.86 15.88
N ALA A 324 6.47 10.56 15.74
CA ALA A 324 6.05 9.67 16.81
C ALA A 324 7.17 9.36 17.84
N GLY A 325 8.38 9.92 17.65
CA GLY A 325 9.50 9.79 18.56
C GLY A 325 10.47 8.65 18.21
N ASN A 326 10.24 7.91 17.12
CA ASN A 326 11.14 6.85 16.71
C ASN A 326 12.49 7.42 16.26
N ARG A 327 13.57 6.85 16.80
CA ARG A 327 14.95 7.13 16.36
C ARG A 327 15.57 5.98 15.59
N GLN A 328 14.83 4.87 15.48
CA GLN A 328 15.17 3.73 14.64
C GLN A 328 13.99 3.38 13.73
N VAL A 329 14.27 3.04 12.48
CA VAL A 329 13.28 2.56 11.52
C VAL A 329 13.80 1.33 10.79
N VAL A 330 12.88 0.49 10.35
CA VAL A 330 13.14 -0.71 9.57
C VAL A 330 12.67 -0.50 8.14
N LEU A 331 13.61 -0.47 7.20
CA LEU A 331 13.35 -0.27 5.77
C LEU A 331 13.34 -1.60 5.04
N THR A 332 12.23 -1.87 4.36
CA THR A 332 11.99 -3.16 3.70
C THR A 332 11.77 -2.98 2.20
N THR A 333 12.05 -4.03 1.44
CA THR A 333 11.90 -3.98 -0.03
C THR A 333 10.48 -4.27 -0.53
N GLY A 334 9.53 -4.53 0.39
CA GLY A 334 8.13 -4.84 0.12
C GLY A 334 7.48 -5.66 1.25
N GLY A 335 6.18 -5.93 1.12
CA GLY A 335 5.37 -6.54 2.18
C GLY A 335 5.83 -7.90 2.70
N SER A 336 6.39 -8.78 1.84
CA SER A 336 6.93 -10.07 2.31
C SER A 336 8.10 -9.88 3.27
N SER A 337 9.04 -8.99 2.95
CA SER A 337 10.17 -8.69 3.84
C SER A 337 9.73 -7.97 5.10
N GLU A 338 8.74 -7.09 4.99
CA GLU A 338 8.17 -6.37 6.13
C GLU A 338 7.49 -7.30 7.13
N LYS A 339 6.72 -8.29 6.67
CA LYS A 339 6.11 -9.29 7.55
C LYS A 339 7.15 -9.95 8.47
N TYR A 340 8.29 -10.35 7.91
CA TYR A 340 9.36 -10.97 8.68
C TYR A 340 10.11 -9.96 9.55
N ALA A 341 10.29 -8.73 9.05
CA ALA A 341 10.88 -7.65 9.83
C ALA A 341 10.05 -7.35 11.11
N ILE A 342 8.73 -7.27 11.00
CA ILE A 342 7.82 -7.05 12.13
C ILE A 342 8.00 -8.17 13.18
N ALA A 343 8.12 -9.43 12.75
CA ALA A 343 8.35 -10.54 13.67
C ALA A 343 9.75 -10.49 14.34
N MET A 344 10.77 -10.01 13.63
CA MET A 344 12.15 -9.91 14.13
C MET A 344 12.36 -8.75 15.10
N PHE A 345 11.58 -7.68 14.95
CA PHE A 345 11.69 -6.43 15.71
C PHE A 345 10.35 -6.11 16.38
N ALA A 346 9.72 -7.11 17.02
CA ALA A 346 8.38 -7.00 17.58
C ALA A 346 8.25 -5.94 18.71
N GLU A 347 9.37 -5.48 19.25
CA GLU A 347 9.44 -4.37 20.20
C GLU A 347 9.22 -2.99 19.56
N LEU A 348 9.29 -2.88 18.24
CA LEU A 348 9.10 -1.63 17.52
C LEU A 348 7.62 -1.37 17.21
N PRO A 349 7.18 -0.09 17.26
CA PRO A 349 5.83 0.26 16.84
C PRO A 349 5.66 0.09 15.32
N GLU A 350 4.41 -0.08 14.87
CA GLU A 350 4.11 -0.32 13.46
C GLU A 350 4.65 0.76 12.52
N GLU A 351 4.59 2.04 12.90
CA GLU A 351 5.12 3.14 12.09
C GLU A 351 6.64 3.09 11.87
N ALA A 352 7.40 2.31 12.66
CA ALA A 352 8.83 2.14 12.43
C ALA A 352 9.12 1.28 11.20
N PHE A 353 8.15 0.54 10.67
CA PHE A 353 8.30 -0.33 9.50
C PHE A 353 7.84 0.37 8.23
N ILE A 354 8.77 0.52 7.28
CA ILE A 354 8.55 1.33 6.08
C ILE A 354 8.98 0.53 4.85
N GLN A 355 8.06 0.37 3.91
CA GLN A 355 8.37 -0.23 2.61
C GLN A 355 9.01 0.82 1.70
N MET A 356 10.34 0.79 1.59
CA MET A 356 11.10 1.69 0.71
C MET A 356 11.14 1.20 -0.75
N GLY A 357 10.78 -0.08 -0.98
CA GLY A 357 10.82 -0.71 -2.29
C GLY A 357 12.26 -0.85 -2.80
N GLU A 358 12.65 0.06 -3.69
CA GLU A 358 13.95 0.09 -4.36
C GLU A 358 14.79 1.35 -4.10
N TYR A 359 14.23 2.32 -3.35
CA TYR A 359 14.78 3.66 -3.20
C TYR A 359 15.66 3.78 -1.94
N VAL A 360 16.75 3.03 -1.90
CA VAL A 360 17.63 2.91 -0.72
C VAL A 360 18.24 4.25 -0.30
N GLY A 361 19.00 4.90 -1.18
CA GLY A 361 19.67 6.17 -0.86
C GLY A 361 18.68 7.29 -0.54
N PHE A 362 17.62 7.40 -1.33
CA PHE A 362 16.53 8.36 -1.10
C PHE A 362 15.89 8.19 0.29
N SER A 363 15.69 6.94 0.74
CA SER A 363 15.12 6.66 2.05
C SER A 363 16.09 6.97 3.18
N LEU A 364 17.39 6.67 3.00
CA LEU A 364 18.44 7.03 3.97
C LEU A 364 18.58 8.54 4.14
N GLU A 365 18.57 9.29 3.03
CA GLU A 365 18.63 10.75 3.01
C GLU A 365 17.49 11.36 3.84
N HIS A 366 16.26 10.90 3.61
CA HIS A 366 15.11 11.39 4.35
C HIS A 366 15.12 10.92 5.81
N ALA A 367 15.49 9.66 6.09
CA ALA A 367 15.62 9.17 7.45
C ALA A 367 16.59 10.06 8.26
N LYS A 368 17.76 10.37 7.72
CA LYS A 368 18.73 11.27 8.37
C LYS A 368 18.17 12.70 8.52
N ALA A 369 17.51 13.23 7.48
CA ALA A 369 16.91 14.57 7.51
C ALA A 369 15.83 14.72 8.60
N TYR A 370 15.03 13.67 8.84
CA TYR A 370 14.03 13.62 9.92
C TYR A 370 14.62 13.22 11.29
N GLY A 371 15.94 13.07 11.40
CA GLY A 371 16.63 12.82 12.67
C GLY A 371 16.54 11.39 13.18
N ILE A 372 16.30 10.42 12.28
CA ILE A 372 16.51 9.00 12.55
C ILE A 372 18.01 8.76 12.76
N ARG A 373 18.34 7.94 13.76
CA ARG A 373 19.71 7.61 14.17
C ARG A 373 20.13 6.20 13.79
N LYS A 374 19.17 5.28 13.65
CA LYS A 374 19.40 3.91 13.21
C LYS A 374 18.45 3.52 12.08
N VAL A 375 19.00 2.95 11.02
CA VAL A 375 18.23 2.31 9.95
C VAL A 375 18.59 0.83 9.91
N THR A 376 17.59 -0.02 9.97
CA THR A 376 17.74 -1.45 9.75
C THR A 376 17.11 -1.84 8.41
N PHE A 377 17.89 -2.37 7.49
CA PHE A 377 17.41 -2.92 6.25
C PHE A 377 17.04 -4.40 6.43
N VAL A 378 15.86 -4.80 5.97
CA VAL A 378 15.45 -6.22 5.97
C VAL A 378 14.96 -6.63 4.59
N GLY A 379 15.52 -7.72 4.07
CA GLY A 379 15.05 -8.27 2.79
C GLY A 379 15.99 -9.24 2.12
N MET A 380 15.70 -9.49 0.85
CA MET A 380 16.28 -10.60 0.09
C MET A 380 17.71 -10.29 -0.39
N ALA A 381 18.59 -11.29 -0.32
CA ALA A 381 20.00 -11.17 -0.73
C ALA A 381 20.19 -10.66 -2.17
N GLY A 382 19.33 -11.04 -3.13
CA GLY A 382 19.47 -10.57 -4.51
C GLY A 382 19.19 -9.07 -4.72
N LYS A 383 18.42 -8.43 -3.85
CA LYS A 383 18.21 -6.98 -3.87
C LYS A 383 19.36 -6.25 -3.17
N PHE A 384 19.78 -6.76 -2.01
CA PHE A 384 20.81 -6.13 -1.20
C PHE A 384 22.25 -6.41 -1.64
N SER A 385 22.49 -7.42 -2.48
CA SER A 385 23.77 -7.58 -3.18
C SER A 385 24.12 -6.36 -4.01
N LYS A 386 23.12 -5.68 -4.58
CA LYS A 386 23.30 -4.43 -5.33
C LYS A 386 23.68 -3.26 -4.44
N VAL A 387 23.11 -3.21 -3.22
CA VAL A 387 23.52 -2.20 -2.22
C VAL A 387 24.96 -2.45 -1.79
N ALA A 388 25.37 -3.70 -1.59
CA ALA A 388 26.75 -4.07 -1.32
C ALA A 388 27.73 -3.69 -2.45
N GLN A 389 27.24 -3.59 -3.70
CA GLN A 389 27.98 -3.07 -4.87
C GLN A 389 27.97 -1.54 -4.97
N GLY A 390 27.30 -0.83 -4.06
CA GLY A 390 27.19 0.63 -4.05
C GLY A 390 25.93 1.21 -4.71
N ALA A 391 25.02 0.37 -5.21
CA ALA A 391 23.79 0.86 -5.83
C ALA A 391 22.76 1.32 -4.78
N MET A 392 22.34 2.58 -4.89
CA MET A 392 21.34 3.20 -4.00
C MET A 392 19.93 3.26 -4.61
N LEU A 393 19.80 2.81 -5.87
CA LEU A 393 18.54 2.53 -6.55
C LEU A 393 18.63 1.11 -7.13
N ILE A 394 17.93 0.16 -6.52
CA ILE A 394 18.22 -1.28 -6.71
C ILE A 394 17.30 -1.99 -7.71
N HIS A 395 16.58 -1.23 -8.54
CA HIS A 395 15.79 -1.77 -9.64
C HIS A 395 16.68 -2.58 -10.61
N SER A 396 16.14 -3.67 -11.17
CA SER A 396 16.89 -4.56 -12.08
C SER A 396 17.43 -3.85 -13.32
N LYS A 397 16.72 -2.85 -13.84
CA LYS A 397 17.18 -2.06 -14.99
C LYS A 397 18.32 -1.08 -14.67
N ASN A 398 18.50 -0.73 -13.41
CA ASN A 398 19.42 0.33 -12.99
C ASN A 398 20.72 -0.23 -12.42
N ALA A 399 20.65 -1.37 -11.75
CA ALA A 399 21.79 -2.06 -11.17
C ALA A 399 21.65 -3.57 -11.44
N PRO A 400 22.33 -4.10 -12.48
CA PRO A 400 22.46 -5.54 -12.64
C PRO A 400 23.28 -6.13 -11.48
N VAL A 401 23.15 -7.43 -11.26
CA VAL A 401 23.95 -8.11 -10.24
C VAL A 401 25.36 -8.31 -10.79
N ASP A 402 26.37 -7.80 -10.09
CA ASP A 402 27.77 -8.10 -10.37
C ASP A 402 28.20 -9.45 -9.73
N PHE A 403 28.31 -10.48 -10.56
CA PHE A 403 28.75 -11.82 -10.13
C PHE A 403 30.24 -11.90 -9.82
N GLY A 404 31.08 -11.05 -10.42
CA GLY A 404 32.51 -10.96 -10.09
C GLY A 404 32.72 -10.40 -8.69
N PHE A 405 31.94 -9.39 -8.32
CA PHE A 405 31.88 -8.90 -6.94
C PHE A 405 31.45 -10.01 -5.97
N LEU A 406 30.35 -10.72 -6.26
CA LEU A 406 29.88 -11.80 -5.39
C LEU A 406 30.93 -12.92 -5.24
N ALA A 407 31.62 -13.28 -6.31
CA ALA A 407 32.72 -14.24 -6.29
C ALA A 407 33.88 -13.75 -5.40
N THR A 408 34.19 -12.45 -5.45
CA THR A 408 35.21 -11.83 -4.59
C THR A 408 34.82 -11.89 -3.11
N VAL A 409 33.56 -11.58 -2.78
CA VAL A 409 33.04 -11.69 -1.41
C VAL A 409 33.07 -13.15 -0.93
N ALA A 410 32.69 -14.10 -1.80
CA ALA A 410 32.73 -15.52 -1.49
C ALA A 410 34.16 -16.03 -1.23
N ALA A 411 35.14 -15.61 -2.05
CA ALA A 411 36.55 -15.92 -1.83
C ALA A 411 37.04 -15.38 -0.48
N GLY A 412 36.70 -14.13 -0.14
CA GLY A 412 37.01 -13.53 1.15
C GLY A 412 36.32 -14.23 2.34
N ALA A 413 35.20 -14.91 2.10
CA ALA A 413 34.49 -15.73 3.07
C ALA A 413 34.98 -17.20 3.10
N GLY A 414 36.07 -17.53 2.40
CA GLY A 414 36.68 -18.86 2.42
C GLY A 414 36.04 -19.88 1.48
N ALA A 415 35.29 -19.46 0.46
CA ALA A 415 34.81 -20.35 -0.59
C ALA A 415 36.00 -20.97 -1.38
N SER A 416 35.83 -22.21 -1.85
CA SER A 416 36.86 -22.88 -2.63
C SER A 416 37.05 -22.21 -4.00
N PRO A 417 38.21 -22.37 -4.66
CA PRO A 417 38.44 -21.84 -6.01
C PRO A 417 37.36 -22.26 -7.02
N GLU A 418 36.85 -23.49 -6.91
CA GLU A 418 35.78 -24.02 -7.74
C GLU A 418 34.47 -23.27 -7.50
N GLN A 419 34.07 -23.09 -6.23
CA GLN A 419 32.87 -22.34 -5.87
C GLN A 419 32.94 -20.88 -6.36
N VAL A 420 34.11 -20.24 -6.23
CA VAL A 420 34.32 -18.87 -6.70
C VAL A 420 34.13 -18.77 -8.22
N GLN A 421 34.61 -19.75 -8.99
CA GLN A 421 34.39 -19.80 -10.44
C GLN A 421 32.92 -20.04 -10.81
N GLU A 422 32.24 -20.93 -10.09
CA GLU A 422 30.81 -21.19 -10.29
C GLU A 422 29.96 -19.94 -10.03
N ILE A 423 30.26 -19.20 -8.96
CA ILE A 423 29.57 -17.96 -8.61
C ILE A 423 29.80 -16.89 -9.69
N ALA A 424 31.04 -16.75 -10.19
CA ALA A 424 31.36 -15.79 -11.24
C ALA A 424 30.64 -16.09 -12.56
N ALA A 425 30.30 -17.35 -12.82
CA ALA A 425 29.56 -17.82 -13.98
C ALA A 425 28.03 -17.92 -13.76
N ALA A 426 27.53 -17.53 -12.59
CA ALA A 426 26.11 -17.64 -12.26
C ALA A 426 25.25 -16.68 -13.10
N ASN A 427 23.98 -17.05 -13.27
CA ASN A 427 23.01 -16.25 -14.05
C ASN A 427 22.11 -15.40 -13.16
N THR A 428 21.92 -15.77 -11.89
CA THR A 428 21.02 -15.08 -10.97
C THR A 428 21.61 -14.97 -9.58
N ALA A 429 21.26 -13.90 -8.85
CA ALA A 429 21.66 -13.78 -7.45
C ALA A 429 21.07 -14.90 -6.58
N SER A 430 19.88 -15.41 -6.92
CA SER A 430 19.27 -16.54 -6.19
C SER A 430 20.13 -17.79 -6.30
N GLN A 431 20.66 -18.10 -7.49
CA GLN A 431 21.59 -19.21 -7.69
C GLN A 431 22.81 -19.11 -6.77
N VAL A 432 23.41 -17.92 -6.67
CA VAL A 432 24.56 -17.69 -5.75
C VAL A 432 24.16 -17.87 -4.29
N VAL A 433 22.97 -17.40 -3.90
CA VAL A 433 22.45 -17.57 -2.54
C VAL A 433 22.23 -19.05 -2.22
N ASP A 434 21.69 -19.82 -3.15
CA ASP A 434 21.46 -21.26 -2.97
C ASP A 434 22.80 -21.99 -2.83
N MET A 435 23.77 -21.73 -3.73
CA MET A 435 25.13 -22.29 -3.66
C MET A 435 25.79 -22.03 -2.30
N MET A 436 25.77 -20.78 -1.82
CA MET A 436 26.41 -20.42 -0.55
C MET A 436 25.67 -20.95 0.67
N THR A 437 24.35 -21.12 0.57
CA THR A 437 23.53 -21.74 1.61
C THR A 437 23.81 -23.24 1.70
N GLU A 438 23.86 -23.95 0.57
CA GLU A 438 24.15 -25.39 0.49
C GLU A 438 25.57 -25.70 0.97
N ALA A 439 26.51 -24.80 0.68
CA ALA A 439 27.87 -24.87 1.21
C ALA A 439 27.98 -24.56 2.72
N GLY A 440 26.89 -24.12 3.37
CA GLY A 440 26.89 -23.71 4.77
C GLY A 440 27.75 -22.47 5.06
N ASN A 441 28.11 -21.69 4.05
CA ASN A 441 29.00 -20.54 4.19
C ASN A 441 28.21 -19.27 4.54
N TYR A 442 27.78 -19.18 5.79
CA TYR A 442 27.04 -18.03 6.31
C TYR A 442 27.90 -16.76 6.43
N THR A 443 29.22 -16.91 6.56
CA THR A 443 30.19 -15.82 6.54
C THR A 443 30.04 -14.96 5.29
N PHE A 444 29.76 -15.56 4.12
CA PHE A 444 29.48 -14.83 2.89
C PHE A 444 28.31 -13.84 3.04
N PHE A 445 27.21 -14.27 3.65
CA PHE A 445 26.04 -13.40 3.84
C PHE A 445 26.33 -12.28 4.84
N GLU A 446 27.09 -12.56 5.91
CA GLU A 446 27.53 -11.52 6.85
C GLU A 446 28.44 -10.48 6.19
N GLN A 447 29.38 -10.91 5.34
CA GLN A 447 30.24 -10.00 4.57
C GLN A 447 29.42 -9.16 3.58
N LEU A 448 28.43 -9.77 2.93
CA LEU A 448 27.52 -9.04 2.04
C LEU A 448 26.72 -7.98 2.80
N CYS A 449 26.23 -8.30 4.01
CA CYS A 449 25.57 -7.33 4.88
C CYS A 449 26.52 -6.18 5.25
N ARG A 450 27.76 -6.51 5.64
CA ARG A 450 28.78 -5.52 6.02
C ARG A 450 29.07 -4.55 4.87
N HIS A 451 29.32 -5.06 3.67
CA HIS A 451 29.53 -4.21 2.50
C HIS A 451 28.33 -3.31 2.21
N ALA A 452 27.11 -3.81 2.33
CA ALA A 452 25.92 -2.98 2.12
C ALA A 452 25.79 -1.87 3.18
N CYS A 453 26.12 -2.15 4.45
CA CYS A 453 26.20 -1.13 5.50
C CYS A 453 27.27 -0.08 5.18
N GLU A 454 28.48 -0.50 4.78
CA GLU A 454 29.58 0.40 4.40
C GLU A 454 29.19 1.33 3.25
N GLN A 455 28.61 0.77 2.18
CA GLN A 455 28.16 1.57 1.03
C GLN A 455 27.03 2.53 1.42
N SER A 456 26.11 2.11 2.28
CA SER A 456 25.04 2.97 2.78
C SER A 456 25.59 4.13 3.60
N LEU A 457 26.56 3.88 4.48
CA LEU A 457 27.21 4.92 5.27
C LEU A 457 28.07 5.85 4.40
N ALA A 458 28.76 5.33 3.40
CA ALA A 458 29.51 6.12 2.44
C ALA A 458 28.59 7.08 1.67
N HIS A 459 27.44 6.60 1.19
CA HIS A 459 26.41 7.45 0.55
C HIS A 459 25.93 8.58 1.48
N MET A 460 25.83 8.29 2.77
CA MET A 460 25.31 9.23 3.78
C MET A 460 26.36 10.16 4.40
N ASN A 461 27.64 9.96 4.09
CA ASN A 461 28.78 10.54 4.83
C ASN A 461 28.65 10.29 6.36
N GLY A 462 28.33 9.04 6.74
CA GLY A 462 28.23 8.60 8.13
C GLY A 462 27.08 9.25 8.92
N GLY A 463 27.23 9.32 10.25
CA GLY A 463 26.31 10.02 11.16
C GLY A 463 25.02 9.27 11.47
N MET A 464 25.01 7.95 11.29
CA MET A 464 23.92 7.06 11.67
C MET A 464 24.42 5.62 11.85
N ILE A 465 23.63 4.80 12.51
CA ILE A 465 23.82 3.36 12.58
C ILE A 465 23.08 2.73 11.41
N VAL A 466 23.76 1.87 10.66
CA VAL A 466 23.15 1.08 9.58
C VAL A 466 23.29 -0.40 9.91
N GLU A 467 22.14 -1.06 9.97
CA GLU A 467 22.03 -2.50 10.12
C GLU A 467 21.43 -3.11 8.86
N MET A 468 21.89 -4.29 8.48
CA MET A 468 21.38 -5.07 7.35
C MET A 468 21.09 -6.48 7.81
N VAL A 469 19.91 -6.99 7.48
CA VAL A 469 19.47 -8.37 7.73
C VAL A 469 19.03 -8.99 6.40
N LEU A 470 19.76 -10.01 5.96
CA LEU A 470 19.41 -10.81 4.80
C LEU A 470 18.51 -11.96 5.20
N ILE A 471 17.42 -12.14 4.48
CA ILE A 471 16.44 -13.21 4.71
C ILE A 471 16.17 -14.02 3.44
N THR A 472 15.71 -15.25 3.63
CA THR A 472 15.12 -16.07 2.56
C THR A 472 13.68 -15.68 2.29
N MET A 473 13.08 -16.23 1.22
CA MET A 473 11.66 -16.05 0.89
C MET A 473 10.73 -16.58 1.99
N LYS A 474 11.23 -17.50 2.82
CA LYS A 474 10.51 -18.09 3.96
C LYS A 474 10.84 -17.36 5.28
N GLY A 475 11.61 -16.28 5.25
CA GLY A 475 11.92 -15.46 6.42
C GLY A 475 13.07 -15.95 7.29
N ARG A 476 13.78 -17.01 6.87
CA ARG A 476 14.97 -17.48 7.59
C ARG A 476 16.09 -16.45 7.40
N VAL A 477 16.73 -16.03 8.49
CA VAL A 477 17.90 -15.14 8.44
C VAL A 477 19.08 -15.89 7.82
N LEU A 478 19.76 -15.24 6.88
CA LEU A 478 20.98 -15.73 6.22
C LEU A 478 22.22 -15.03 6.75
N GLY A 479 22.13 -13.73 7.06
CA GLY A 479 23.25 -12.95 7.57
C GLY A 479 22.76 -11.63 8.16
N ARG A 480 23.59 -11.06 9.03
CA ARG A 480 23.33 -9.78 9.69
C ARG A 480 24.64 -9.04 9.90
N ALA A 481 24.63 -7.73 9.71
CA ALA A 481 25.72 -6.85 10.10
C ALA A 481 25.18 -5.49 10.56
N GLU A 482 25.89 -4.85 11.46
CA GLU A 482 25.61 -3.49 11.91
C GLU A 482 26.92 -2.70 11.92
N ILE A 483 26.89 -1.46 11.44
CA ILE A 483 28.02 -0.53 11.46
C ILE A 483 27.58 0.80 12.04
N HIS A 484 28.41 1.34 12.93
CA HIS A 484 28.23 2.66 13.54
C HIS A 484 29.16 3.62 12.81
N GLY A 485 28.59 4.58 12.06
CA GLY A 485 29.36 5.50 11.21
C GLY A 485 29.09 6.97 11.46
#